data_AF-A0A2E7QNB4-F1
#
_entry.id   AF-A0A2E7QNB4-F1
#
_cell.length_a   1.000
_cell.length_b   1.000
_cell.length_c   1.000
_cell.angle_alpha   90.00
_cell.angle_beta   90.00
_cell.angle_gamma   90.00
#
_symmetry.space_group_name_H-M   'P 1'
#
loop_
_entity.id
_entity.type
_entity.pdbx_description
1 polymer ?
#
loop_
_entity_poly.entity_id
_entity_poly.type
_entity_poly.pdbx_seq_one_letter_code
_entity_poly.pdbx_strand_id
1 'polypeptide(L)'
;MSHGQIPTGPTPEARTLLRATAALLFGLPLALLMAVPGAMSQWFHMFFILVVQDLVTRGFWLLDMLPTLGSMALLGYGVFGLGRINRDDPAWQSSVFHARLTAILLCGMAPYLMWRDWIPHEDVFLFGAQTFAFVACVFVIQLNFILYRLARSLPNPVLESDTRMFSRLNLAMLMFILLLVVGYLAASRMQWFTTPGLLANLIETIDHQGSLLLTLLMLPSVATTLSMIWKTRQTVMTMVFDPSSLPPSPVVDEELIADEDEEGDEVEEAEDDPVSLPIDTNYPADAARAPDPE
;
A
#
# COMPACT_ATOMS: atom_id res chain seq x y z
N MET A 1 3.13 40.09 -22.01
CA MET A 1 3.19 40.10 -20.53
C MET A 1 1.85 39.63 -19.99
N SER A 2 1.67 38.31 -19.85
CA SER A 2 0.49 37.72 -19.23
C SER A 2 0.89 37.33 -17.81
N HIS A 3 0.30 37.97 -16.81
CA HIS A 3 0.47 37.60 -15.42
C HIS A 3 -0.08 36.19 -15.22
N GLY A 4 0.81 35.21 -15.14
CA GLY A 4 0.51 33.86 -14.69
C GLY A 4 0.02 33.93 -13.26
N GLN A 5 -1.30 33.88 -13.10
CA GLN A 5 -1.98 33.88 -11.82
C GLN A 5 -1.62 32.58 -11.10
N ILE A 6 -0.65 32.65 -10.18
CA ILE A 6 -0.27 31.53 -9.32
C ILE A 6 -1.52 31.15 -8.52
N PRO A 7 -2.06 29.92 -8.66
CA PRO A 7 -3.24 29.52 -7.93
C PRO A 7 -2.92 29.48 -6.43
N THR A 8 -3.45 30.44 -5.67
CA THR A 8 -3.19 30.65 -4.23
C THR A 8 -4.01 29.72 -3.32
N GLY A 9 -4.47 28.57 -3.82
CA GLY A 9 -5.28 27.62 -3.06
C GLY A 9 -4.83 26.18 -3.23
N PRO A 10 -4.93 25.33 -2.17
CA PRO A 10 -4.63 23.91 -2.30
C PRO A 10 -5.54 23.30 -3.35
N THR A 11 -4.93 22.72 -4.39
CA THR A 11 -5.64 22.03 -5.48
C THR A 11 -6.61 21.00 -4.91
N PRO A 12 -7.77 20.75 -5.56
CA PRO A 12 -8.75 19.78 -5.06
C PRO A 12 -8.17 18.36 -4.88
N GLU A 13 -7.14 18.04 -5.67
CA GLU A 13 -6.38 16.80 -5.59
C GLU A 13 -5.56 16.69 -4.30
N ALA A 14 -4.82 17.76 -3.93
CA ALA A 14 -4.05 17.80 -2.70
C ALA A 14 -4.95 17.64 -1.45
N ARG A 15 -6.13 18.27 -1.43
CA ARG A 15 -7.10 18.09 -0.33
C ARG A 15 -7.61 16.65 -0.24
N THR A 16 -7.85 16.02 -1.38
CA THR A 16 -8.30 14.63 -1.45
C THR A 16 -7.21 13.70 -0.94
N LEU A 17 -5.96 13.94 -1.34
CA LEU A 17 -4.79 13.19 -0.88
C LEU A 17 -4.56 13.34 0.64
N LEU A 18 -4.67 14.54 1.18
CA LEU A 18 -4.56 14.79 2.62
C LEU A 18 -5.65 14.06 3.42
N ARG A 19 -6.89 14.05 2.93
CA ARG A 19 -7.99 13.30 3.57
C ARG A 19 -7.80 11.79 3.47
N ALA A 20 -7.38 11.30 2.31
CA ALA A 20 -7.13 9.88 2.08
C ALA A 20 -5.98 9.36 2.97
N THR A 21 -4.87 10.07 3.00
CA THR A 21 -3.72 9.74 3.87
C THR A 21 -4.07 9.86 5.34
N ALA A 22 -4.84 10.87 5.77
CA ALA A 22 -5.32 10.96 7.15
C ALA A 22 -6.23 9.77 7.52
N ALA A 23 -7.17 9.40 6.65
CA ALA A 23 -8.03 8.24 6.88
C ALA A 23 -7.23 6.94 7.02
N LEU A 24 -6.20 6.74 6.20
CA LEU A 24 -5.31 5.57 6.33
C LEU A 24 -4.46 5.64 7.61
N LEU A 25 -3.96 6.81 7.97
CA LEU A 25 -3.13 7.02 9.16
C LEU A 25 -3.88 6.64 10.45
N PHE A 26 -5.16 6.97 10.53
CA PHE A 26 -6.00 6.59 11.68
C PHE A 26 -6.62 5.20 11.53
N GLY A 27 -7.02 4.81 10.32
CA GLY A 27 -7.71 3.55 10.05
C GLY A 27 -6.81 2.33 10.25
N LEU A 28 -5.53 2.40 9.86
CA LEU A 28 -4.61 1.27 9.91
C LEU A 28 -4.27 0.80 11.34
N PRO A 29 -3.83 1.67 12.27
CA PRO A 29 -3.61 1.26 13.66
C PRO A 29 -4.92 0.88 14.35
N LEU A 30 -6.03 1.56 14.03
CA LEU A 30 -7.34 1.22 14.60
C LEU A 30 -7.81 -0.16 14.14
N ALA A 31 -7.65 -0.49 12.86
CA ALA A 31 -8.01 -1.79 12.31
C ALA A 31 -7.15 -2.91 12.91
N LEU A 32 -5.84 -2.69 13.07
CA LEU A 32 -4.95 -3.64 13.75
C LEU A 32 -5.41 -3.86 15.20
N LEU A 33 -5.73 -2.78 15.91
CA LEU A 33 -6.16 -2.82 17.31
C LEU A 33 -7.51 -3.51 17.49
N MET A 34 -8.46 -3.27 16.58
CA MET A 34 -9.77 -3.93 16.57
C MET A 34 -9.70 -5.39 16.13
N ALA A 35 -8.64 -5.79 15.41
CA ALA A 35 -8.43 -7.17 15.00
C ALA A 35 -7.86 -8.06 16.12
N VAL A 36 -7.47 -7.49 17.27
CA VAL A 36 -6.99 -8.25 18.45
C VAL A 36 -8.18 -8.72 19.28
N PRO A 37 -8.44 -10.05 19.36
CA PRO A 37 -9.48 -10.60 20.23
C PRO A 37 -9.22 -10.23 21.70
N GLY A 38 -10.25 -9.82 22.42
CA GLY A 38 -10.21 -9.57 23.88
C GLY A 38 -9.57 -8.25 24.34
N ALA A 39 -8.63 -7.66 23.60
CA ALA A 39 -7.90 -6.46 24.07
C ALA A 39 -8.77 -5.19 24.13
N MET A 40 -9.64 -4.98 23.13
CA MET A 40 -10.51 -3.80 23.07
C MET A 40 -11.99 -4.10 23.29
N SER A 41 -12.49 -5.25 22.82
CA SER A 41 -13.91 -5.61 22.98
C SER A 41 -14.35 -5.58 24.45
N GLN A 42 -13.54 -6.11 25.38
CA GLN A 42 -13.87 -6.10 26.80
C GLN A 42 -13.87 -4.69 27.41
N TRP A 43 -12.98 -3.81 26.94
CA TRP A 43 -12.86 -2.43 27.42
C TRP A 43 -14.03 -1.56 26.91
N PHE A 44 -14.38 -1.69 25.63
CA PHE A 44 -15.56 -1.01 25.06
C PHE A 44 -16.86 -1.53 25.66
N HIS A 45 -16.98 -2.85 25.84
CA HIS A 45 -18.12 -3.47 26.52
C HIS A 45 -18.30 -2.89 27.94
N MET A 46 -17.23 -2.81 28.73
CA MET A 46 -17.28 -2.21 30.07
C MET A 46 -17.60 -0.71 30.03
N PHE A 47 -16.96 0.06 29.15
CA PHE A 47 -17.18 1.51 29.04
C PHE A 47 -18.63 1.82 28.64
N PHE A 48 -19.19 1.08 27.68
CA PHE A 48 -20.53 1.34 27.19
C PHE A 48 -21.62 0.88 28.16
N ILE A 49 -21.40 -0.24 28.88
CA ILE A 49 -22.29 -0.69 29.95
C ILE A 49 -22.32 0.33 31.10
N LEU A 50 -21.18 0.95 31.44
CA LEU A 50 -21.11 1.97 32.48
C LEU A 50 -21.77 3.28 32.09
N VAL A 51 -21.68 3.68 30.82
CA VAL A 51 -22.21 4.98 30.34
C VAL A 51 -23.70 4.89 29.95
N VAL A 52 -24.16 3.73 29.46
CA VAL A 52 -25.52 3.54 28.92
C VAL A 52 -26.22 2.43 29.69
N GLN A 53 -26.39 2.67 30.99
CA GLN A 53 -26.89 1.68 31.96
C GLN A 53 -28.39 1.34 31.79
N ASP A 54 -29.17 2.17 31.05
CA ASP A 54 -30.64 2.08 31.04
C ASP A 54 -31.30 1.97 29.64
N LEU A 55 -30.60 2.19 28.52
CA LEU A 55 -31.32 2.52 27.26
C LEU A 55 -31.39 1.46 26.15
N VAL A 56 -30.62 0.37 26.12
CA VAL A 56 -30.63 -0.48 24.90
C VAL A 56 -30.45 -1.98 25.18
N THR A 57 -31.56 -2.67 25.42
CA THR A 57 -31.62 -4.14 25.55
C THR A 57 -31.77 -4.89 24.21
N ARG A 58 -31.84 -4.20 23.06
CA ARG A 58 -32.18 -4.85 21.77
C ARG A 58 -31.27 -4.54 20.57
N GLY A 59 -30.24 -3.70 20.75
CA GLY A 59 -29.33 -3.27 19.67
C GLY A 59 -27.84 -3.30 20.03
N PHE A 60 -27.49 -3.79 21.23
CA PHE A 60 -26.13 -3.79 21.77
C PHE A 60 -25.12 -4.47 20.83
N TRP A 61 -25.54 -5.54 20.16
CA TRP A 61 -24.72 -6.31 19.23
C TRP A 61 -24.17 -5.50 18.04
N LEU A 62 -24.91 -4.52 17.53
CA LEU A 62 -24.58 -3.68 16.37
C LEU A 62 -23.65 -2.56 16.80
N LEU A 63 -23.85 -2.08 18.02
CA LEU A 63 -23.00 -1.06 18.63
C LEU A 63 -21.60 -1.59 18.94
N ASP A 64 -21.51 -2.86 19.30
CA ASP A 64 -20.22 -3.54 19.52
C ASP A 64 -19.49 -3.77 18.17
N MET A 65 -20.20 -3.93 17.04
CA MET A 65 -19.56 -4.08 15.72
C MET A 65 -19.12 -2.75 15.09
N LEU A 66 -19.72 -1.64 15.50
CA LEU A 66 -19.51 -0.31 14.93
C LEU A 66 -18.04 0.14 14.93
N PRO A 67 -17.24 -0.07 16.00
CA PRO A 67 -15.83 0.28 16.00
C PRO A 67 -15.02 -0.52 14.98
N THR A 68 -15.25 -1.83 14.91
CA THR A 68 -14.54 -2.73 13.98
C THR A 68 -14.91 -2.39 12.53
N LEU A 69 -16.21 -2.32 12.20
CA LEU A 69 -16.65 -1.92 10.86
C LEU A 69 -16.20 -0.49 10.53
N GLY A 70 -16.27 0.43 11.49
CA GLY A 70 -15.84 1.81 11.32
C GLY A 70 -14.37 1.91 10.94
N SER A 71 -13.51 1.11 11.58
CA SER A 71 -12.08 1.07 11.24
C SER A 71 -11.82 0.54 9.82
N MET A 72 -12.52 -0.53 9.41
CA MET A 72 -12.40 -1.10 8.05
C MET A 72 -12.98 -0.16 6.99
N ALA A 73 -14.11 0.50 7.30
CA ALA A 73 -14.71 1.50 6.44
C ALA A 73 -13.80 2.73 6.28
N LEU A 74 -13.10 3.14 7.34
CA LEU A 74 -12.14 4.24 7.29
C LEU A 74 -10.93 3.90 6.41
N LEU A 75 -10.41 2.68 6.52
CA LEU A 75 -9.38 2.15 5.60
C LEU A 75 -9.87 2.15 4.15
N GLY A 76 -11.08 1.64 3.92
CA GLY A 76 -11.73 1.66 2.62
C GLY A 76 -11.80 3.10 2.07
N TYR A 77 -12.36 4.03 2.84
CA TYR A 77 -12.47 5.44 2.47
C TYR A 77 -11.12 6.03 2.05
N GLY A 78 -10.05 5.72 2.78
CA GLY A 78 -8.68 6.10 2.44
C GLY A 78 -8.25 5.61 1.05
N VAL A 79 -8.41 4.32 0.76
CA VAL A 79 -8.04 3.73 -0.53
C VAL A 79 -8.93 4.24 -1.67
N PHE A 80 -10.23 4.43 -1.42
CA PHE A 80 -11.15 5.02 -2.39
C PHE A 80 -10.72 6.44 -2.78
N GLY A 81 -10.27 7.23 -1.80
CA GLY A 81 -9.69 8.57 -2.00
C GLY A 81 -8.43 8.55 -2.86
N LEU A 82 -7.50 7.61 -2.62
CA LEU A 82 -6.26 7.49 -3.41
C LEU A 82 -6.54 7.26 -4.90
N GLY A 83 -7.55 6.45 -5.25
CA GLY A 83 -7.86 6.22 -6.67
C GLY A 83 -8.41 7.41 -7.43
N ARG A 84 -8.67 8.55 -6.78
CA ARG A 84 -9.12 9.78 -7.46
C ARG A 84 -7.97 10.64 -7.98
N ILE A 85 -6.72 10.38 -7.57
CA ILE A 85 -5.56 11.26 -7.84
C ILE A 85 -5.04 11.05 -9.26
N ASN A 86 -4.58 9.84 -9.60
CA ASN A 86 -4.04 9.54 -10.92
C ASN A 86 -5.06 8.71 -11.72
N ARG A 87 -6.10 9.35 -12.24
CA ARG A 87 -7.13 8.66 -13.05
C ARG A 87 -6.61 8.18 -14.40
N ASP A 88 -5.58 8.83 -14.91
CA ASP A 88 -5.09 8.62 -16.27
C ASP A 88 -4.06 7.49 -16.37
N ASP A 89 -3.46 7.04 -15.25
CA ASP A 89 -2.54 5.90 -15.23
C ASP A 89 -3.32 4.58 -15.06
N PRO A 90 -3.39 3.71 -16.09
CA PRO A 90 -4.11 2.44 -16.00
C PRO A 90 -3.49 1.47 -14.99
N ALA A 91 -2.17 1.49 -14.82
CA ALA A 91 -1.47 0.62 -13.88
C ALA A 91 -1.72 1.05 -12.42
N TRP A 92 -1.86 2.36 -12.18
CA TRP A 92 -2.33 2.89 -10.90
C TRP A 92 -3.76 2.46 -10.60
N GLN A 93 -4.69 2.62 -11.56
CA GLN A 93 -6.09 2.27 -11.36
C GLN A 93 -6.27 0.76 -11.12
N SER A 94 -5.51 -0.10 -11.81
CA SER A 94 -5.49 -1.54 -11.52
C SER A 94 -5.05 -1.84 -10.09
N SER A 95 -3.97 -1.21 -9.62
CA SER A 95 -3.46 -1.42 -8.24
C SER A 95 -4.48 -0.96 -7.20
N VAL A 96 -5.08 0.21 -7.40
CA VAL A 96 -6.12 0.73 -6.51
C VAL A 96 -7.39 -0.12 -6.56
N PHE A 97 -7.75 -0.66 -7.72
CA PHE A 97 -8.90 -1.58 -7.85
C PHE A 97 -8.71 -2.81 -6.96
N HIS A 98 -7.54 -3.45 -7.00
CA HIS A 98 -7.25 -4.60 -6.14
C HIS A 98 -7.29 -4.23 -4.65
N ALA A 99 -6.77 -3.06 -4.27
CA ALA A 99 -6.84 -2.58 -2.89
C ALA A 99 -8.27 -2.24 -2.43
N ARG A 100 -9.13 -1.72 -3.32
CA ARG A 100 -10.55 -1.48 -3.02
C ARG A 100 -11.30 -2.80 -2.81
N LEU A 101 -11.04 -3.79 -3.66
CA LEU A 101 -11.65 -5.11 -3.55
C LEU A 101 -11.27 -5.76 -2.21
N THR A 102 -9.99 -5.71 -1.83
CA THR A 102 -9.54 -6.25 -0.55
C THR A 102 -10.09 -5.46 0.64
N ALA A 103 -10.23 -4.13 0.56
CA ALA A 103 -10.88 -3.34 1.60
C ALA A 103 -12.36 -3.71 1.80
N ILE A 104 -13.11 -3.91 0.70
CA ILE A 104 -14.51 -4.37 0.75
C ILE A 104 -14.58 -5.77 1.37
N LEU A 105 -13.67 -6.67 0.96
CA LEU A 105 -13.60 -8.02 1.50
C LEU A 105 -13.30 -8.00 3.01
N LEU A 106 -12.38 -7.15 3.48
CA LEU A 106 -12.12 -6.95 4.91
C LEU A 106 -13.36 -6.47 5.66
N CYS A 107 -14.09 -5.50 5.11
CA CYS A 107 -15.31 -4.99 5.71
C CYS A 107 -16.38 -6.09 5.82
N GLY A 108 -16.55 -6.90 4.76
CA GLY A 108 -17.48 -8.04 4.77
C GLY A 108 -17.05 -9.20 5.67
N MET A 109 -15.74 -9.36 5.91
CA MET A 109 -15.18 -10.40 6.78
C MET A 109 -15.04 -9.96 8.24
N ALA A 110 -15.13 -8.66 8.54
CA ALA A 110 -15.02 -8.12 9.89
C ALA A 110 -16.02 -8.74 10.91
N PRO A 111 -17.28 -9.04 10.55
CA PRO A 111 -18.23 -9.70 11.47
C PRO A 111 -17.75 -11.06 11.99
N TYR A 112 -16.98 -11.81 11.19
CA TYR A 112 -16.50 -13.13 11.57
C TYR A 112 -15.49 -13.09 12.73
N LEU A 113 -14.75 -11.99 12.89
CA LEU A 113 -13.87 -11.80 14.05
C LEU A 113 -14.68 -11.74 15.35
N MET A 114 -15.82 -11.06 15.33
CA MET A 114 -16.68 -10.94 16.49
C MET A 114 -17.46 -12.22 16.78
N TRP A 115 -17.98 -12.87 15.74
CA TRP A 115 -18.69 -14.13 15.91
C TRP A 115 -17.79 -15.24 16.43
N ARG A 116 -16.49 -15.22 16.11
CA ARG A 116 -15.51 -16.11 16.72
C ARG A 116 -15.44 -15.94 18.24
N ASP A 117 -15.49 -14.71 18.74
CA ASP A 117 -15.45 -14.44 20.18
C ASP A 117 -16.75 -14.86 20.88
N TRP A 118 -17.89 -14.77 20.19
CA TRP A 118 -19.19 -15.16 20.76
C TRP A 118 -19.47 -16.67 20.68
N ILE A 119 -19.03 -17.32 19.61
CA ILE A 119 -19.29 -18.74 19.33
C ILE A 119 -17.96 -19.41 18.93
N PRO A 120 -17.05 -19.64 19.89
CA PRO A 120 -15.73 -20.18 19.59
C PRO A 120 -15.74 -21.66 19.17
N HIS A 121 -16.89 -22.34 19.26
CA HIS A 121 -17.00 -23.78 19.02
C HIS A 121 -17.31 -24.13 17.56
N GLU A 122 -17.57 -23.14 16.71
CA GLU A 122 -17.88 -23.37 15.29
C GLU A 122 -16.67 -23.09 14.40
N ASP A 123 -16.22 -24.13 13.69
CA ASP A 123 -15.06 -24.09 12.81
C ASP A 123 -15.20 -23.05 11.68
N VAL A 124 -16.44 -22.76 11.26
CA VAL A 124 -16.74 -21.77 10.22
C VAL A 124 -16.24 -20.37 10.62
N PHE A 125 -16.39 -19.98 11.88
CA PHE A 125 -15.93 -18.67 12.36
C PHE A 125 -14.42 -18.61 12.51
N LEU A 126 -13.78 -19.74 12.87
CA LEU A 126 -12.33 -19.87 12.85
C LEU A 126 -11.77 -19.69 11.44
N PHE A 127 -12.35 -20.35 10.43
CA PHE A 127 -11.94 -20.18 9.02
C PHE A 127 -12.18 -18.77 8.52
N GLY A 128 -13.29 -18.14 8.93
CA GLY A 128 -13.58 -16.73 8.63
C GLY A 128 -12.48 -15.80 9.18
N ALA A 129 -12.09 -15.97 10.45
CA ALA A 129 -11.03 -15.18 11.07
C ALA A 129 -9.64 -15.40 10.43
N GLN A 130 -9.31 -16.65 10.07
CA GLN A 130 -8.06 -16.97 9.35
C GLN A 130 -8.04 -16.34 7.96
N THR A 131 -9.16 -16.41 7.24
CA THR A 131 -9.33 -15.77 5.93
C THR A 131 -9.23 -14.26 6.04
N PHE A 132 -9.84 -13.66 7.08
CA PHE A 132 -9.70 -12.24 7.38
C PHE A 132 -8.23 -11.85 7.55
N ALA A 133 -7.47 -12.59 8.37
CA ALA A 133 -6.06 -12.30 8.60
C ALA A 133 -5.25 -12.38 7.31
N PHE A 134 -5.49 -13.40 6.48
CA PHE A 134 -4.86 -13.53 5.16
C PHE A 134 -5.19 -12.34 4.25
N VAL A 135 -6.46 -11.96 4.14
CA VAL A 135 -6.90 -10.80 3.35
C VAL A 135 -6.29 -9.51 3.88
N ALA A 136 -6.13 -9.38 5.20
CA ALA A 136 -5.50 -8.21 5.83
C ALA A 136 -4.02 -8.10 5.44
N CYS A 137 -3.27 -9.22 5.43
CA CYS A 137 -1.91 -9.25 4.90
C CYS A 137 -1.86 -8.76 3.45
N VAL A 138 -2.73 -9.30 2.59
CA VAL A 138 -2.79 -8.93 1.18
C VAL A 138 -3.13 -7.45 1.03
N PHE A 139 -4.08 -6.92 1.81
CA PHE A 139 -4.44 -5.51 1.81
C PHE A 139 -3.23 -4.62 2.15
N VAL A 140 -2.47 -4.93 3.20
CA VAL A 140 -1.28 -4.15 3.59
C VAL A 140 -0.19 -4.22 2.51
N ILE A 141 0.00 -5.36 1.85
CA ILE A 141 0.91 -5.49 0.69
C ILE A 141 0.46 -4.56 -0.45
N GLN A 142 -0.82 -4.60 -0.81
CA GLN A 142 -1.35 -3.74 -1.88
C GLN A 142 -1.23 -2.26 -1.52
N LEU A 143 -1.47 -1.91 -0.25
CA LEU A 143 -1.32 -0.55 0.24
C LEU A 143 0.13 -0.07 0.14
N ASN A 144 1.11 -0.89 0.51
CA ASN A 144 2.53 -0.59 0.35
C ASN A 144 2.89 -0.30 -1.11
N PHE A 145 2.35 -1.09 -2.05
CA PHE A 145 2.61 -0.90 -3.47
C PHE A 145 2.04 0.43 -3.99
N ILE A 146 0.83 0.77 -3.56
CA ILE A 146 0.19 2.06 -3.89
C ILE A 146 1.00 3.22 -3.30
N LEU A 147 1.46 3.12 -2.05
CA LEU A 147 2.29 4.15 -1.41
C LEU A 147 3.64 4.33 -2.11
N TYR A 148 4.28 3.24 -2.54
CA TYR A 148 5.51 3.30 -3.31
C TYR A 148 5.32 4.04 -4.64
N ARG A 149 4.24 3.71 -5.38
CA ARG A 149 3.90 4.41 -6.62
C ARG A 149 3.58 5.89 -6.38
N LEU A 150 2.88 6.19 -5.29
CA LEU A 150 2.57 7.55 -4.89
C LEU A 150 3.84 8.36 -4.59
N ALA A 151 4.81 7.76 -3.89
CA ALA A 151 6.11 8.39 -3.63
C ALA A 151 6.88 8.68 -4.93
N ARG A 152 6.82 7.79 -5.93
CA ARG A 152 7.43 8.01 -7.25
C ARG A 152 6.74 9.12 -8.06
N SER A 153 5.44 9.33 -7.85
CA SER A 153 4.71 10.43 -8.50
C SER A 153 4.97 11.81 -7.89
N LEU A 154 5.61 11.86 -6.71
CA LEU A 154 5.98 13.11 -6.05
C LEU A 154 7.38 13.55 -6.51
N PRO A 155 7.60 14.84 -6.83
CA PRO A 155 8.88 15.35 -7.30
C PRO A 155 9.89 15.56 -6.14
N ASN A 156 10.15 14.50 -5.35
CA ASN A 156 11.15 14.55 -4.28
C ASN A 156 12.06 13.31 -4.31
N PRO A 157 13.33 13.46 -4.75
CA PRO A 157 14.25 12.32 -4.91
C PRO A 157 14.67 11.67 -3.58
N VAL A 158 14.70 12.43 -2.48
CA VAL A 158 15.03 11.92 -1.14
C VAL A 158 13.90 11.04 -0.60
N LEU A 159 12.65 11.40 -0.90
CA LEU A 159 11.49 10.61 -0.52
C LEU A 159 11.43 9.28 -1.29
N GLU A 160 11.89 9.27 -2.54
CA GLU A 160 11.91 8.07 -3.36
C GLU A 160 12.91 7.02 -2.84
N SER A 161 14.14 7.44 -2.50
CA SER A 161 15.18 6.53 -2.01
C SER A 161 14.81 5.88 -0.68
N ASP A 162 14.29 6.68 0.26
CA ASP A 162 13.82 6.21 1.56
C ASP A 162 12.66 5.23 1.40
N THR A 163 11.66 5.60 0.61
CA THR A 163 10.46 4.78 0.43
C THR A 163 10.77 3.45 -0.24
N ARG A 164 11.74 3.41 -1.16
CA ARG A 164 12.16 2.17 -1.84
C ARG A 164 12.75 1.15 -0.87
N MET A 165 13.63 1.59 0.05
CA MET A 165 14.25 0.70 1.03
C MET A 165 13.22 0.18 2.04
N PHE A 166 12.40 1.08 2.61
CA PHE A 166 11.39 0.69 3.58
C PHE A 166 10.30 -0.18 2.94
N SER A 167 9.93 0.05 1.68
CA SER A 167 8.89 -0.73 0.99
C SER A 167 9.36 -2.15 0.71
N ARG A 168 10.61 -2.33 0.28
CA ARG A 168 11.21 -3.66 0.08
C ARG A 168 11.31 -4.45 1.39
N LEU A 169 11.78 -3.80 2.46
CA LEU A 169 11.88 -4.45 3.77
C LEU A 169 10.50 -4.84 4.29
N ASN A 170 9.53 -3.94 4.20
CA ASN A 170 8.17 -4.19 4.65
C ASN A 170 7.50 -5.30 3.83
N LEU A 171 7.68 -5.31 2.52
CA LEU A 171 7.20 -6.38 1.65
C LEU A 171 7.83 -7.73 2.01
N ALA A 172 9.15 -7.78 2.25
CA ALA A 172 9.83 -9.01 2.65
C ALA A 172 9.28 -9.54 3.99
N MET A 173 9.06 -8.65 4.97
CA MET A 173 8.43 -9.00 6.24
C MET A 173 7.01 -9.52 6.05
N LEU A 174 6.16 -8.84 5.28
CA LEU A 174 4.79 -9.28 4.99
C LEU A 174 4.76 -10.62 4.25
N MET A 175 5.64 -10.84 3.29
CA MET A 175 5.76 -12.12 2.58
C MET A 175 6.20 -13.24 3.52
N PHE A 176 7.12 -12.96 4.44
CA PHE A 176 7.52 -13.90 5.47
C PHE A 176 6.36 -14.23 6.42
N ILE A 177 5.60 -13.23 6.86
CA ILE A 177 4.39 -13.42 7.68
C ILE A 177 3.36 -14.27 6.94
N LEU A 178 3.11 -13.93 5.67
CA LEU A 178 2.17 -14.66 4.82
C LEU A 178 2.59 -16.12 4.66
N LEU A 179 3.88 -16.37 4.44
CA LEU A 179 4.45 -17.71 4.36
C LEU A 179 4.27 -18.48 5.67
N LEU A 180 4.49 -17.85 6.82
CA LEU A 180 4.25 -18.46 8.13
C LEU A 180 2.77 -18.80 8.35
N VAL A 181 1.86 -17.90 7.97
CA VAL A 181 0.41 -18.14 8.08
C VAL A 181 -0.01 -19.30 7.17
N VAL A 182 0.41 -19.31 5.91
CA VAL A 182 0.10 -20.40 4.97
C VAL A 182 0.73 -21.71 5.44
N GLY A 183 1.97 -21.68 5.93
CA GLY A 183 2.67 -22.84 6.48
C GLY A 183 1.95 -23.41 7.72
N TYR A 184 1.49 -22.55 8.62
CA TYR A 184 0.68 -22.94 9.79
C TYR A 184 -0.66 -23.56 9.37
N LEU A 185 -1.36 -22.95 8.40
CA LEU A 185 -2.61 -23.50 7.88
C LEU A 185 -2.39 -24.85 7.19
N ALA A 186 -1.33 -25.02 6.40
CA ALA A 186 -1.00 -26.29 5.78
C ALA A 186 -0.66 -27.36 6.84
N ALA A 187 0.14 -27.02 7.84
CA ALA A 187 0.54 -27.92 8.92
C ALA A 187 -0.64 -28.36 9.79
N SER A 188 -1.55 -27.45 10.15
CA SER A 188 -2.75 -27.76 10.93
C SER A 188 -3.74 -28.65 10.18
N ARG A 189 -3.78 -28.56 8.84
CA ARG A 189 -4.63 -29.42 7.98
C ARG A 189 -4.02 -30.78 7.72
N MET A 190 -2.71 -30.86 7.56
CA MET A 190 -1.98 -32.10 7.31
C MET A 190 -1.71 -32.83 8.64
N GLN A 191 -2.75 -33.42 9.23
CA GLN A 191 -2.63 -34.31 10.41
C GLN A 191 -1.86 -35.63 10.14
N TRP A 192 -1.34 -35.82 8.93
CA TRP A 192 -0.65 -37.05 8.49
C TRP A 192 0.82 -37.13 8.86
N PHE A 193 1.51 -36.00 9.08
CA PHE A 193 2.87 -36.06 9.61
C PHE A 193 2.77 -36.20 11.13
N THR A 194 3.15 -37.38 11.64
CA THR A 194 3.36 -37.63 13.07
C THR A 194 4.27 -36.54 13.61
N THR A 195 3.68 -35.50 14.19
CA THR A 195 4.41 -34.31 14.59
C THR A 195 5.26 -34.67 15.81
N PRO A 196 6.60 -34.50 15.75
CA PRO A 196 7.45 -34.73 16.90
C PRO A 196 6.98 -33.82 18.05
N GLY A 197 7.05 -34.29 19.31
CA GLY A 197 6.37 -33.65 20.45
C GLY A 197 6.65 -32.15 20.64
N LEU A 198 7.81 -31.65 20.20
CA LEU A 198 8.10 -30.21 20.19
C LEU A 198 7.18 -29.41 19.27
N LEU A 199 6.85 -29.92 18.09
CA LEU A 199 5.96 -29.24 17.13
C LEU A 199 4.52 -29.23 17.64
N ALA A 200 4.08 -30.30 18.30
CA ALA A 200 2.76 -30.37 18.92
C ALA A 200 2.59 -29.31 20.01
N ASN A 201 3.56 -29.20 20.93
CA ASN A 201 3.56 -28.16 21.97
C ASN A 201 3.62 -26.74 21.38
N LEU A 202 4.36 -26.56 20.27
CA LEU A 202 4.45 -25.28 19.59
C LEU A 202 3.11 -24.89 18.95
N ILE A 203 2.44 -25.84 18.28
CA ILE A 203 1.12 -25.63 17.67
C ILE A 203 0.08 -25.32 18.75
N GLU A 204 0.07 -26.03 19.88
CA GLU A 204 -0.85 -25.76 20.99
C GLU A 204 -0.62 -24.35 21.59
N THR A 205 0.64 -23.95 21.75
CA THR A 205 0.99 -22.59 22.21
C THR A 205 0.54 -21.53 21.21
N ILE A 206 0.72 -21.79 19.90
CA ILE A 206 0.27 -20.90 18.82
C ILE A 206 -1.25 -20.86 18.75
N ASP A 207 -1.97 -21.95 18.97
CA ASP A 207 -3.43 -21.94 18.91
C ASP A 207 -4.02 -21.11 20.06
N HIS A 208 -3.37 -21.16 21.23
CA HIS A 208 -3.75 -20.37 22.39
C HIS A 208 -3.40 -18.87 22.26
N GLN A 209 -2.29 -18.51 21.62
CA GLN A 209 -1.77 -17.13 21.56
C GLN A 209 -1.68 -16.53 20.14
N GLY A 210 -2.24 -17.23 19.15
CA GLY A 210 -1.95 -16.98 17.73
C GLY A 210 -2.42 -15.63 17.24
N SER A 211 -3.53 -15.11 17.76
CA SER A 211 -4.02 -13.78 17.42
C SER A 211 -3.09 -12.67 17.93
N LEU A 212 -2.58 -12.79 19.15
CA LEU A 212 -1.64 -11.84 19.75
C LEU A 212 -0.30 -11.93 19.02
N LEU A 213 0.21 -13.14 18.76
CA LEU A 213 1.47 -13.35 18.05
C LEU A 213 1.40 -12.80 16.62
N LEU A 214 0.31 -13.02 15.90
CA LEU A 214 0.10 -12.47 14.57
C LEU A 214 0.00 -10.95 14.59
N THR A 215 -0.68 -10.38 15.58
CA THR A 215 -0.74 -8.91 15.77
C THR A 215 0.65 -8.33 16.04
N LEU A 216 1.41 -8.95 16.96
CA LEU A 216 2.76 -8.54 17.30
C LEU A 216 3.69 -8.61 16.08
N LEU A 217 3.53 -9.64 15.26
CA LEU A 217 4.31 -9.83 14.05
C LEU A 217 3.92 -8.84 12.93
N MET A 218 2.65 -8.43 12.87
CA MET A 218 2.16 -7.39 11.97
C MET A 218 2.55 -5.98 12.39
N LEU A 219 2.76 -5.75 13.70
CA LEU A 219 3.03 -4.43 14.26
C LEU A 219 4.18 -3.67 13.58
N PRO A 220 5.37 -4.27 13.31
CA PRO A 220 6.45 -3.60 12.61
C PRO A 220 6.06 -3.23 11.17
N SER A 221 5.31 -4.10 10.49
CA SER A 221 4.86 -3.85 9.12
C SER A 221 3.90 -2.66 9.07
N VAL A 222 2.93 -2.65 9.97
CA VAL A 222 1.97 -1.56 10.13
C VAL A 222 2.70 -0.26 10.49
N ALA A 223 3.65 -0.30 11.43
CA ALA A 223 4.44 0.87 11.82
C ALA A 223 5.24 1.47 10.66
N THR A 224 5.86 0.63 9.81
CA THR A 224 6.58 1.12 8.62
C THR A 224 5.64 1.72 7.58
N THR A 225 4.46 1.12 7.34
CA THR A 225 3.45 1.75 6.46
C THR A 225 2.96 3.09 7.00
N LEU A 226 2.75 3.19 8.31
CA LEU A 226 2.32 4.42 8.97
C LEU A 226 3.36 5.52 8.80
N SER A 227 4.64 5.17 8.96
CA SER A 227 5.77 6.07 8.73
C SER A 227 5.81 6.58 7.29
N MET A 228 5.58 5.72 6.28
CA MET A 228 5.49 6.14 4.89
C MET A 228 4.30 7.07 4.62
N ILE A 229 3.12 6.73 5.14
CA ILE A 229 1.91 7.55 4.98
C ILE A 229 2.15 8.93 5.60
N TRP A 230 2.75 8.96 6.79
CA TRP A 230 3.10 10.19 7.49
C TRP A 230 4.09 11.04 6.68
N LYS A 231 5.20 10.45 6.23
CA LYS A 231 6.20 11.14 5.38
C LYS A 231 5.58 11.69 4.10
N THR A 232 4.78 10.88 3.41
CA THR A 232 4.07 11.29 2.18
C THR A 232 3.16 12.48 2.45
N ARG A 233 2.40 12.45 3.54
CA ARG A 233 1.54 13.57 3.94
C ARG A 233 2.35 14.84 4.23
N GLN A 234 3.49 14.73 4.92
CA GLN A 234 4.35 15.88 5.20
C GLN A 234 4.85 16.51 3.89
N THR A 235 5.33 15.69 2.94
CA THR A 235 5.77 16.19 1.64
C THR A 235 4.65 16.87 0.85
N VAL A 236 3.43 16.33 0.90
CA VAL A 236 2.28 16.96 0.25
C VAL A 236 1.94 18.30 0.93
N MET A 237 2.01 18.37 2.25
CA MET A 237 1.80 19.62 2.99
C MET A 237 2.86 20.66 2.61
N THR A 238 4.14 20.29 2.56
CA THR A 238 5.21 21.23 2.18
C THR A 238 5.05 21.69 0.73
N MET A 239 4.70 20.82 -0.21
CA MET A 239 4.43 21.23 -1.60
C MET A 239 3.26 22.20 -1.74
N VAL A 240 2.23 22.05 -0.90
CA VAL A 240 1.03 22.90 -0.92
C VAL A 240 1.25 24.24 -0.23
N PHE A 241 1.99 24.27 0.88
CA PHE A 241 2.13 25.45 1.73
C PHE A 241 3.45 26.19 1.56
N ASP A 242 4.49 25.54 1.05
CA ASP A 242 5.83 26.12 0.86
C ASP A 242 6.47 25.60 -0.44
N PRO A 243 5.97 26.03 -1.62
CA PRO A 243 6.50 25.61 -2.91
C PRO A 243 7.96 26.06 -3.15
N SER A 244 8.43 27.07 -2.39
CA SER A 244 9.80 27.58 -2.39
C SER A 244 10.83 26.65 -1.69
N SER A 245 10.36 25.68 -0.91
CA SER A 245 11.22 24.73 -0.17
C SER A 245 11.64 23.49 -0.97
N LEU A 246 11.13 23.32 -2.20
CA LEU A 246 11.56 22.23 -3.06
C LEU A 246 13.01 22.47 -3.50
N PRO A 247 13.89 21.44 -3.47
CA PRO A 247 15.21 21.58 -4.08
C PRO A 247 15.00 22.00 -5.54
N PRO A 248 15.82 22.94 -6.06
CA PRO A 248 15.72 23.32 -7.46
C PRO A 248 15.78 22.03 -8.27
N SER A 249 14.81 21.85 -9.17
CA SER A 249 14.88 20.82 -10.21
C SER A 249 16.30 20.82 -10.75
N PRO A 250 16.95 19.68 -11.00
CA PRO A 250 18.18 19.69 -11.77
C PRO A 250 17.83 20.45 -13.04
N VAL A 251 18.36 21.67 -13.12
CA VAL A 251 18.39 22.44 -14.34
C VAL A 251 19.14 21.50 -15.25
N VAL A 252 18.43 20.95 -16.25
CA VAL A 252 19.14 20.50 -17.43
C VAL A 252 19.82 21.77 -17.88
N ASP A 253 21.14 21.84 -17.69
CA ASP A 253 21.95 22.96 -18.10
C ASP A 253 21.75 23.15 -19.62
N GLU A 254 20.73 23.91 -20.01
CA GLU A 254 20.57 24.50 -21.33
C GLU A 254 21.60 25.61 -21.56
N GLU A 255 22.54 25.79 -20.63
CA GLU A 255 23.64 26.76 -20.65
C GLU A 255 24.98 26.11 -21.11
N LEU A 256 24.91 25.00 -21.87
CA LEU A 256 26.07 24.42 -22.56
C LEU A 256 25.88 24.35 -24.09
N ILE A 257 25.12 25.29 -24.66
CA ILE A 257 25.07 25.57 -26.11
C ILE A 257 24.94 27.08 -26.34
N ALA A 258 25.89 27.86 -25.84
CA ALA A 258 26.12 29.24 -26.27
C ALA A 258 27.45 29.69 -25.65
N ASP A 259 28.57 29.39 -26.31
CA ASP A 259 29.84 30.14 -26.24
C ASP A 259 30.92 29.36 -27.00
N GLU A 260 30.79 29.26 -28.33
CA GLU A 260 31.92 29.06 -29.23
C GLU A 260 31.69 29.88 -30.49
N ASP A 261 31.92 31.19 -30.41
CA ASP A 261 32.13 32.06 -31.57
C ASP A 261 33.50 32.79 -31.41
N GLU A 262 34.29 32.72 -32.47
CA GLU A 262 35.36 33.65 -32.91
C GLU A 262 36.82 33.55 -32.37
N GLU A 263 37.71 33.01 -33.22
CA GLU A 263 38.96 33.63 -33.76
C GLU A 263 39.53 32.67 -34.84
N GLY A 264 39.40 32.93 -36.16
CA GLY A 264 40.37 33.64 -37.03
C GLY A 264 41.68 32.85 -37.24
N ASP A 265 42.30 32.62 -38.40
CA ASP A 265 42.19 32.99 -39.81
C ASP A 265 43.26 32.12 -40.52
N GLU A 266 43.02 31.65 -41.75
CA GLU A 266 44.01 31.49 -42.85
C GLU A 266 43.58 30.47 -43.93
N VAL A 267 43.82 30.95 -45.14
CA VAL A 267 43.42 30.46 -46.46
C VAL A 267 44.37 29.37 -46.96
N GLU A 268 43.85 28.30 -47.56
CA GLU A 268 44.49 27.70 -48.75
C GLU A 268 43.47 26.93 -49.60
N GLU A 269 43.41 27.33 -50.88
CA GLU A 269 42.66 26.69 -51.96
C GLU A 269 43.28 25.33 -52.33
N ALA A 270 42.46 24.33 -52.66
CA ALA A 270 42.44 23.63 -53.96
C ALA A 270 41.92 22.18 -53.89
N GLU A 271 41.26 21.80 -55.00
CA GLU A 271 41.07 20.45 -55.56
C GLU A 271 39.90 19.57 -55.10
N ASP A 272 38.82 19.66 -55.89
CA ASP A 272 38.16 18.57 -56.65
C ASP A 272 38.46 17.11 -56.22
N ASP A 273 37.45 16.37 -55.75
CA ASP A 273 36.67 15.42 -56.58
C ASP A 273 35.60 14.68 -55.73
N PRO A 274 34.47 14.24 -56.33
CA PRO A 274 33.37 13.54 -55.65
C PRO A 274 33.61 12.02 -55.65
N VAL A 275 32.95 11.24 -54.75
CA VAL A 275 32.43 9.87 -55.05
C VAL A 275 31.85 9.15 -53.81
N SER A 276 30.63 8.63 -54.02
CA SER A 276 29.96 7.44 -53.44
C SER A 276 29.39 7.42 -52.00
N LEU A 277 28.04 7.40 -51.97
CA LEU A 277 27.21 6.61 -51.05
C LEU A 277 27.44 5.10 -51.27
N PRO A 278 27.21 4.25 -50.24
CA PRO A 278 25.97 3.44 -50.21
C PRO A 278 25.39 3.30 -48.78
N ILE A 279 24.11 3.57 -48.54
CA ILE A 279 23.03 2.56 -48.42
C ILE A 279 23.53 1.19 -47.95
N ASP A 280 23.24 0.82 -46.70
CA ASP A 280 22.60 -0.47 -46.48
C ASP A 280 21.81 -0.56 -45.17
N THR A 281 20.59 -1.02 -45.36
CA THR A 281 19.51 -1.26 -44.41
C THR A 281 19.70 -2.60 -43.72
N ASN A 282 19.75 -2.63 -42.38
CA ASN A 282 19.62 -3.87 -41.62
C ASN A 282 18.36 -3.83 -40.76
N TYR A 283 17.29 -4.38 -41.32
CA TYR A 283 16.07 -4.79 -40.65
C TYR A 283 15.97 -6.31 -40.78
N PRO A 284 15.87 -7.09 -39.70
CA PRO A 284 15.44 -8.47 -39.80
C PRO A 284 13.94 -8.55 -39.50
N ALA A 285 13.16 -8.73 -40.56
CA ALA A 285 11.82 -9.30 -40.51
C ALA A 285 11.92 -10.85 -40.58
N ASP A 286 10.88 -11.50 -40.05
CA ASP A 286 10.52 -12.92 -40.25
C ASP A 286 11.37 -14.01 -39.59
N ALA A 287 10.83 -14.59 -38.51
CA ALA A 287 10.70 -16.04 -38.36
C ALA A 287 9.89 -16.41 -37.11
N ALA A 288 8.60 -16.73 -37.26
CA ALA A 288 7.92 -17.80 -36.49
C ALA A 288 6.47 -17.95 -36.98
N ARG A 289 6.32 -18.50 -38.18
CA ARG A 289 5.07 -19.11 -38.66
C ARG A 289 5.07 -20.55 -38.15
N ALA A 290 4.18 -20.88 -37.21
CA ALA A 290 3.95 -22.26 -36.78
C ALA A 290 3.15 -23.02 -37.87
N PRO A 291 3.48 -24.29 -38.14
CA PRO A 291 2.57 -25.20 -38.81
C PRO A 291 1.87 -26.13 -37.81
N ASP A 292 0.54 -26.20 -37.88
CA ASP A 292 -0.23 -27.35 -37.38
C ASP A 292 0.11 -28.58 -38.24
N PRO A 293 0.14 -29.77 -37.62
CA PRO A 293 -0.55 -30.89 -38.25
C PRO A 293 -1.31 -31.81 -37.28
N GLU A 294 -2.53 -32.13 -37.73
CA GLU A 294 -3.37 -33.34 -37.55
C GLU A 294 -4.02 -33.64 -36.19
#